data_AF-A0A661TJS8-F1
#
_entry.id   AF-A0A661TJS8-F1
#
_cell.length_a   1.000
_cell.length_b   1.000
_cell.length_c   1.000
_cell.angle_alpha   90.00
_cell.angle_beta   90.00
_cell.angle_gamma   90.00
#
_symmetry.space_group_name_H-M   'P 1'
#
loop_
_entity.id
_entity.type
_entity.pdbx_description
1 polymer ?
#
loop_
_entity_poly.entity_id
_entity_poly.type
_entity_poly.pdbx_seq_one_letter_code
_entity_poly.pdbx_strand_id
1 'polypeptide(L)'
;MAQTQSPTIKLYRAAAEAIKGESSFSKFTHIALDEGDMSSFNEQTNALASECSVSGLTRVAATVTNQTTTYTNDTVQAYHQFTAAGDASITGFGIFDSGSGGNLLMWCAFAASLALESGDKLACTGKAQFKLGV
;
A
#
# COMPACT_ATOMS: atom_id res chain seq x y z
N MET A 1 -27.40 -25.32 -9.53
CA MET A 1 -26.49 -25.08 -10.67
C MET A 1 -25.10 -24.91 -10.10
N ALA A 2 -24.22 -25.89 -10.28
CA ALA A 2 -22.84 -25.80 -9.83
C ALA A 2 -22.09 -24.89 -10.81
N GLN A 3 -21.72 -23.69 -10.36
CA GLN A 3 -20.89 -22.80 -11.14
C GLN A 3 -19.44 -23.19 -10.89
N THR A 4 -18.83 -23.98 -11.79
CA THR A 4 -17.39 -24.20 -11.79
C THR A 4 -16.73 -22.99 -12.46
N GLN A 5 -16.33 -22.00 -11.66
CA GLN A 5 -15.37 -21.01 -12.10
C GLN A 5 -13.96 -21.55 -11.88
N SER A 6 -13.39 -22.21 -12.89
CA SER A 6 -11.94 -22.23 -13.04
C SER A 6 -11.54 -20.91 -13.69
N PRO A 7 -10.78 -20.03 -13.03
CA PRO A 7 -10.22 -18.88 -13.73
C PRO A 7 -9.35 -19.42 -14.85
N THR A 8 -9.73 -19.12 -16.09
CA THR A 8 -8.87 -19.40 -17.24
C THR A 8 -7.64 -18.48 -17.15
N ILE A 9 -6.51 -18.90 -17.74
CA ILE A 9 -5.23 -18.15 -17.82
C ILE A 9 -5.41 -16.65 -18.20
N LYS A 10 -6.53 -16.28 -18.83
CA LYS A 10 -6.87 -14.93 -19.27
C LYS A 10 -7.52 -14.01 -18.20
N LEU A 11 -8.08 -14.55 -17.11
CA LEU A 11 -8.64 -13.74 -16.01
C LEU A 11 -7.57 -13.36 -14.96
N TYR A 12 -6.53 -14.19 -14.75
CA TYR A 12 -5.28 -13.79 -14.07
C TYR A 12 -4.58 -12.64 -14.79
N ARG A 13 -4.63 -12.65 -16.13
CA ARG A 13 -4.03 -11.62 -16.98
C ARG A 13 -4.73 -10.26 -16.87
N ALA A 14 -6.02 -10.22 -16.51
CA ALA A 14 -6.79 -8.98 -16.38
C ALA A 14 -6.57 -8.28 -15.02
N ALA A 15 -6.40 -9.03 -13.93
CA ALA A 15 -5.81 -8.49 -12.69
C ALA A 15 -4.33 -8.14 -12.90
N ALA A 16 -3.63 -8.89 -13.77
CA ALA A 16 -2.33 -8.51 -14.29
C ALA A 16 -2.35 -7.28 -15.22
N GLU A 17 -3.50 -6.86 -15.77
CA GLU A 17 -3.71 -5.71 -16.69
C GLU A 17 -4.30 -4.47 -16.01
N ALA A 18 -5.06 -4.64 -14.94
CA ALA A 18 -5.22 -3.63 -13.91
C ALA A 18 -3.95 -3.49 -13.06
N ILE A 19 -3.00 -4.44 -13.20
CA ILE A 19 -1.55 -4.36 -12.93
C ILE A 19 -0.73 -4.06 -14.20
N LYS A 20 -1.36 -3.74 -15.33
CA LYS A 20 -0.64 -3.40 -16.58
C LYS A 20 -0.98 -2.04 -17.16
N GLY A 21 -2.07 -1.39 -16.72
CA GLY A 21 -2.49 -0.06 -17.12
C GLY A 21 -2.04 0.24 -18.53
N GLU A 22 -2.33 -0.67 -19.48
CA GLU A 22 -1.61 -0.63 -20.74
C GLU A 22 -2.03 0.64 -21.48
N SER A 23 -1.13 1.61 -21.68
CA SER A 23 0.34 1.56 -21.54
C SER A 23 0.94 2.01 -20.18
N SER A 24 1.88 1.20 -19.68
CA SER A 24 2.74 1.35 -18.48
C SER A 24 2.05 1.33 -17.10
N PHE A 25 1.86 0.14 -16.54
CA PHE A 25 1.57 0.06 -15.11
C PHE A 25 2.74 0.47 -14.27
N SER A 26 2.53 1.55 -13.54
CA SER A 26 3.31 1.89 -12.39
C SER A 26 3.13 0.79 -11.35
N LYS A 27 4.19 0.02 -11.11
CA LYS A 27 4.20 -0.95 -10.02
C LYS A 27 3.97 -0.17 -8.72
N PHE A 28 3.08 -0.66 -7.87
CA PHE A 28 2.92 -0.15 -6.51
C PHE A 28 4.16 -0.44 -5.68
N THR A 29 5.19 0.41 -5.80
CA THR A 29 6.51 0.23 -5.18
C THR A 29 6.81 1.25 -4.12
N HIS A 30 5.93 2.20 -3.84
CA HIS A 30 6.19 3.26 -2.88
C HIS A 30 5.28 3.10 -1.68
N ILE A 31 5.79 3.44 -0.50
CA ILE A 31 4.99 3.55 0.71
C ILE A 31 5.22 4.96 1.26
N ALA A 32 4.14 5.60 1.70
CA ALA A 32 4.18 6.92 2.33
C ALA A 32 3.49 6.85 3.69
N LEU A 33 3.95 7.70 4.60
CA LEU A 33 3.35 7.88 5.91
C LEU A 33 2.43 9.11 5.89
N ASP A 34 1.37 9.07 6.69
CA ASP A 34 0.44 10.17 6.88
C ASP A 34 0.65 10.83 8.25
N GLU A 35 0.51 12.15 8.31
CA GLU A 35 0.54 12.95 9.54
C GLU A 35 -0.77 13.74 9.76
N GLY A 36 -1.72 13.58 8.85
CA GLY A 36 -3.01 14.26 8.86
C GLY A 36 -4.10 13.46 9.58
N ASP A 37 -5.31 14.02 9.57
CA ASP A 37 -6.47 13.34 10.14
C ASP A 37 -6.98 12.25 9.19
N MET A 38 -6.73 11.00 9.57
CA MET A 38 -7.20 9.81 8.86
C MET A 38 -8.49 9.22 9.47
N SER A 39 -9.21 9.96 10.31
CA SER A 39 -10.39 9.45 11.02
C SER A 39 -11.59 9.13 10.11
N SER A 40 -11.60 9.64 8.88
CA SER A 40 -12.62 9.33 7.88
C SER A 40 -12.00 8.82 6.59
N PHE A 41 -12.44 7.62 6.16
CA PHE A 41 -12.07 7.12 4.84
C PHE A 41 -12.79 7.94 3.78
N ASN A 42 -12.03 8.59 2.91
CA ASN A 42 -12.59 9.22 1.72
C ASN A 42 -12.29 8.35 0.49
N GLU A 43 -13.29 7.57 0.09
CA GLU A 43 -13.22 6.69 -1.08
C GLU A 43 -13.10 7.43 -2.42
N GLN A 44 -13.26 8.76 -2.42
CA GLN A 44 -13.15 9.60 -3.61
C GLN A 44 -11.76 10.22 -3.78
N THR A 45 -10.89 10.12 -2.77
CA THR A 45 -9.52 10.67 -2.83
C THR A 45 -8.50 9.60 -3.11
N ASN A 46 -7.70 9.81 -4.15
CA ASN A 46 -6.58 8.96 -4.54
C ASN A 46 -5.27 9.42 -3.84
N ALA A 47 -5.36 9.77 -2.56
CA ALA A 47 -4.27 10.37 -1.79
C ALA A 47 -4.42 10.05 -0.29
N LEU A 48 -3.33 10.22 0.44
CA LEU A 48 -3.34 10.32 1.89
C LEU A 48 -3.91 11.68 2.33
N ALA A 49 -4.20 11.86 3.63
CA ALA A 49 -4.77 13.10 4.16
C ALA A 49 -3.72 14.22 4.21
N SER A 50 -2.51 13.91 4.67
CA SER A 50 -1.32 14.74 4.60
C SER A 50 -0.09 13.84 4.62
N GLU A 51 0.63 13.77 3.50
CA GLU A 51 1.89 13.00 3.44
C GLU A 51 2.97 13.62 4.33
N CYS A 52 3.60 12.78 5.15
CA CYS A 52 4.66 13.22 6.03
C CYS A 52 5.87 13.72 5.22
N SER A 53 6.34 14.91 5.57
CA SER A 53 7.49 15.57 4.94
C SER A 53 8.76 15.53 5.79
N VAL A 54 8.70 14.94 6.99
CA VAL A 54 9.82 14.84 7.92
C VAL A 54 10.91 13.94 7.35
N SER A 55 12.17 14.39 7.47
CA SER A 55 13.33 13.66 6.96
C SER A 55 13.37 12.23 7.53
N GLY A 56 13.56 11.24 6.65
CA GLY A 56 13.56 9.82 7.01
C GLY A 56 12.17 9.17 7.09
N LEU A 57 11.09 9.95 6.96
CA LEU A 57 9.68 9.51 6.99
C LEU A 57 8.92 9.82 5.69
N THR A 58 9.56 10.50 4.75
CA THR A 58 9.00 10.82 3.43
C THR A 58 8.73 9.56 2.62
N ARG A 59 7.81 9.65 1.65
CA ARG A 59 7.53 8.59 0.67
C ARG A 59 8.82 7.99 0.10
N VAL A 60 8.89 6.66 0.10
CA VAL A 60 10.09 5.91 -0.26
C VAL A 60 9.73 4.61 -0.97
N ALA A 61 10.67 4.07 -1.73
CA ALA A 61 10.53 2.76 -2.34
C ALA A 61 10.49 1.66 -1.27
N ALA A 62 9.45 0.83 -1.33
CA ALA A 62 9.24 -0.34 -0.49
C ALA A 62 9.70 -1.62 -1.20
N THR A 63 10.04 -2.63 -0.41
CA THR A 63 10.31 -3.98 -0.88
C THR A 63 8.99 -4.70 -1.13
N VAL A 64 8.68 -4.97 -2.39
CA VAL A 64 7.43 -5.63 -2.81
C VAL A 64 7.68 -7.09 -3.14
N THR A 65 6.92 -8.01 -2.54
CA THR A 65 7.03 -9.45 -2.75
C THR A 65 5.66 -10.09 -2.91
N ASN A 66 5.59 -11.21 -3.66
CA ASN A 66 4.42 -12.07 -3.67
C ASN A 66 4.52 -13.10 -2.54
N GLN A 67 3.40 -13.37 -1.89
CA GLN A 67 3.25 -14.30 -0.79
C GLN A 67 2.09 -15.26 -1.10
N THR A 68 2.14 -16.47 -0.52
CA THR A 68 1.06 -17.46 -0.59
C THR A 68 0.34 -17.50 0.75
N THR A 69 -0.94 -17.17 0.74
CA THR A 69 -1.81 -17.20 1.93
C THR A 69 -2.86 -18.30 1.81
N THR A 70 -3.51 -18.43 0.65
CA THR A 70 -4.51 -19.48 0.37
C THR A 70 -4.20 -20.21 -0.94
N TYR A 71 -3.84 -19.47 -1.99
CA TYR A 71 -3.37 -20.03 -3.26
C TYR A 71 -1.97 -19.50 -3.60
N THR A 72 -1.20 -20.24 -4.38
CA THR A 72 0.17 -19.83 -4.74
C THR A 72 0.19 -18.42 -5.33
N ASN A 73 0.94 -17.51 -4.69
CA ASN A 73 1.11 -16.10 -5.06
C ASN A 73 -0.19 -15.26 -5.05
N ASP A 74 -1.13 -15.57 -4.15
CA ASP A 74 -2.42 -14.85 -4.03
C ASP A 74 -2.34 -13.53 -3.25
N THR A 75 -1.20 -13.21 -2.64
CA THR A 75 -1.02 -12.00 -1.81
C THR A 75 0.17 -11.18 -2.27
N VAL A 76 -0.01 -9.88 -2.48
CA VAL A 76 1.08 -8.91 -2.65
C VAL A 76 1.40 -8.29 -1.30
N GLN A 77 2.68 -8.25 -0.93
CA GLN A 77 3.18 -7.62 0.30
C GLN A 77 4.18 -6.51 -0.04
N ALA A 78 3.92 -5.30 0.44
CA ALA A 78 4.90 -4.20 0.44
C ALA A 78 5.42 -3.97 1.87
N TYR A 79 6.74 -3.85 2.01
CA TYR A 79 7.41 -3.65 3.30
C TYR A 79 8.45 -2.54 3.21
N HIS A 80 8.47 -1.66 4.22
CA HIS A 80 9.57 -0.73 4.45
C HIS A 80 9.74 -0.46 5.95
N GLN A 81 10.98 -0.19 6.37
CA GLN A 81 11.27 0.28 7.72
C GLN A 81 11.83 1.70 7.63
N PHE A 82 11.02 2.65 8.04
CA PHE A 82 11.41 4.05 8.16
C PHE A 82 12.33 4.24 9.36
N THR A 83 13.21 5.24 9.28
CA THR A 83 13.99 5.72 10.42
C THR A 83 13.81 7.22 10.50
N ALA A 84 13.14 7.69 11.54
CA ALA A 84 12.90 9.10 11.75
C ALA A 84 14.23 9.85 11.92
N ALA A 85 14.40 10.98 11.23
CA ALA A 85 15.53 11.90 11.44
C ALA A 85 15.08 13.22 12.07
N GLY A 86 13.83 13.26 12.55
CA GLY A 86 13.19 14.37 13.23
C GLY A 86 11.85 13.92 13.79
N ASP A 87 11.24 14.77 14.61
CA ASP A 87 10.03 14.43 15.34
C ASP A 87 8.81 14.50 14.42
N ALA A 88 7.92 13.49 14.51
CA ALA A 88 6.70 13.41 13.72
C ALA A 88 5.59 12.66 14.46
N SER A 89 4.35 12.91 14.09
CA SER A 89 3.18 12.17 14.59
C SER A 89 2.51 11.49 13.41
N ILE A 90 2.63 10.17 13.32
CA ILE A 90 2.19 9.38 12.18
C ILE A 90 0.83 8.75 12.46
N THR A 91 -0.14 9.01 11.62
CA THR A 91 -1.54 8.60 11.76
C THR A 91 -1.92 7.45 10.84
N GLY A 92 -1.05 7.10 9.88
CA GLY A 92 -1.28 5.96 9.00
C GLY A 92 -0.22 5.82 7.91
N PHE A 93 -0.47 4.93 6.95
CA PHE A 93 0.35 4.77 5.77
C PHE A 93 -0.47 4.37 4.54
N GLY A 94 0.12 4.56 3.36
CA GLY A 94 -0.46 4.15 2.09
C GLY A 94 0.58 3.62 1.10
N ILE A 95 0.12 2.80 0.14
CA ILE A 95 0.98 2.25 -0.92
C ILE A 95 0.67 2.96 -2.25
N PHE A 96 1.70 3.47 -2.91
CA PHE A 96 1.64 4.25 -4.13
C PHE A 96 2.38 3.61 -5.30
N ASP A 97 1.96 3.95 -6.52
CA ASP A 97 2.58 3.52 -7.77
C ASP A 97 3.76 4.41 -8.22
N SER A 98 3.91 5.60 -7.62
CA SER A 98 4.95 6.58 -7.96
C SER A 98 5.61 7.19 -6.71
N GLY A 99 6.84 7.70 -6.86
CA GLY A 99 7.56 8.43 -5.81
C GLY A 99 7.10 9.89 -5.63
N SER A 100 6.27 10.39 -6.55
CA SER A 100 5.57 11.67 -6.44
C SER A 100 4.31 11.63 -7.29
N GLY A 101 3.20 12.14 -6.76
CA GLY A 101 1.87 11.95 -7.36
C GLY A 101 1.51 10.47 -7.47
N GLY A 102 0.65 10.13 -8.43
CA GLY A 102 0.29 8.74 -8.72
C GLY A 102 -0.96 8.24 -8.00
N ASN A 103 -1.16 6.93 -8.08
CA ASN A 103 -2.33 6.24 -7.56
C ASN A 103 -2.03 5.54 -6.24
N LEU A 104 -3.05 5.49 -5.39
CA LEU A 104 -3.06 4.82 -4.10
C LEU A 104 -3.70 3.44 -4.24
N LEU A 105 -2.96 2.38 -3.92
CA LEU A 105 -3.48 1.01 -3.90
C LEU A 105 -4.30 0.74 -2.64
N MET A 106 -3.76 1.16 -1.51
CA MET A 106 -4.36 0.93 -0.21
C MET A 106 -3.94 2.04 0.75
N TRP A 107 -4.82 2.26 1.72
CA TRP A 107 -4.59 3.12 2.85
C TRP A 107 -4.88 2.36 4.14
N CYS A 108 -4.10 2.64 5.18
CA CYS A 108 -4.26 2.10 6.51
C CYS A 108 -4.12 3.23 7.53
N ALA A 109 -5.23 3.59 8.18
CA ALA A 109 -5.22 4.45 9.36
C ALA A 109 -4.81 3.63 10.60
N PHE A 110 -4.02 4.26 11.46
CA PHE A 110 -3.73 3.74 12.78
C PHE A 110 -4.86 4.09 13.75
N ALA A 111 -5.07 3.23 14.75
CA ALA A 111 -6.09 3.46 15.77
C ALA A 111 -5.79 4.69 16.64
N ALA A 112 -4.52 5.08 16.73
CA ALA A 112 -4.05 6.28 17.40
C ALA A 112 -2.78 6.79 16.69
N SER A 113 -2.49 8.09 16.81
CA SER A 113 -1.27 8.66 16.26
C SER A 113 -0.03 8.11 16.96
N LEU A 114 0.99 7.77 16.17
CA LEU A 114 2.28 7.29 16.63
C LEU A 114 3.28 8.44 16.61
N ALA A 115 3.66 8.93 17.80
CA ALA A 115 4.77 9.86 17.92
C ALA A 115 6.09 9.13 17.67
N LEU A 116 6.91 9.67 16.78
CA LEU A 116 8.27 9.21 16.47
C LEU A 116 9.23 10.36 16.76
N GLU A 117 10.34 10.04 17.42
CA GLU A 117 11.48 10.94 17.64
C GLU A 117 12.64 10.58 16.71
N SER A 118 13.61 11.48 16.57
CA SER A 118 14.82 11.20 15.79
C SER A 118 15.54 9.93 16.28
N GLY A 119 15.72 8.96 15.37
CA GLY A 119 16.33 7.66 15.63
C GLY A 119 15.32 6.51 15.75
N ASP A 120 14.03 6.83 15.93
CA ASP A 120 12.98 5.82 16.00
C ASP A 120 12.76 5.12 14.67
N LYS A 121 12.29 3.88 14.75
CA LYS A 121 12.07 3.02 13.59
C LYS A 121 10.61 2.59 13.52
N LEU A 122 10.00 2.79 12.36
CA LEU A 122 8.64 2.36 12.07
C LEU A 122 8.66 1.37 10.91
N ALA A 123 8.27 0.12 11.19
CA ALA A 123 8.13 -0.91 10.18
C ALA A 123 6.68 -0.98 9.67
N CYS A 124 6.48 -0.69 8.38
CA CYS A 124 5.18 -0.74 7.73
C CYS A 124 5.10 -1.96 6.81
N THR A 125 4.05 -2.77 6.96
CA THR A 125 3.75 -3.89 6.06
C THR A 125 2.32 -3.79 5.57
N GLY A 126 2.12 -3.56 4.28
CA GLY A 126 0.80 -3.65 3.64
C GLY A 126 0.67 -4.96 2.88
N LYS A 127 -0.46 -5.66 3.04
CA LYS A 127 -0.77 -6.89 2.30
C LYS A 127 -2.11 -6.75 1.60
N ALA A 128 -2.13 -7.06 0.31
CA ALA A 128 -3.35 -7.16 -0.49
C ALA A 128 -3.51 -8.62 -0.94
N GLN A 129 -4.50 -9.33 -0.39
CA GLN A 129 -4.83 -10.71 -0.77
C GLN A 129 -6.01 -10.73 -1.74
N PHE A 130 -5.89 -11.47 -2.83
CA PHE A 130 -6.98 -11.74 -3.76
C PHE A 130 -7.51 -13.17 -3.53
N LYS A 131 -8.75 -13.28 -3.07
CA LYS A 131 -9.41 -14.59 -2.84
C LYS A 131 -10.75 -14.66 -3.55
N LEU A 132 -11.21 -15.88 -3.81
CA LEU A 132 -12.58 -16.13 -4.26
C LEU A 132 -13.55 -15.71 -3.13
N GLY A 133 -14.51 -14.85 -3.43
CA GLY A 133 -15.59 -14.50 -2.50
C GLY A 133 -16.48 -15.71 -2.29
N VAL A 134 -16.63 -16.14 -1.03
CA VAL A 134 -17.66 -17.11 -0.61
C VAL A 134 -19.05 -16.52 -0.76
#